data_AF-C6E2Y0-F1
#
_entry.id   AF-C6E2Y0-F1
#
_cell.length_a   1.000
_cell.length_b   1.000
_cell.length_c   1.000
_cell.angle_alpha   90.00
_cell.angle_beta   90.00
_cell.angle_gamma   90.00
#
_symmetry.space_group_name_H-M   'P 1'
#
loop_
_entity.id
_entity.type
_entity.pdbx_description
1 polymer ?
#
loop_
_entity_poly.entity_id
_entity_poly.type
_entity_poly.pdbx_seq_one_letter_code
_entity_poly.pdbx_strand_id
1 'polypeptide(L)'
;MYGAQNQEVLDTSLCYQALGVSISDSPQRIEETYERLVRKYKAEFNSLDPNIKETAREQLAMIERMHHTITCSVSYASKVKDQTNAVSDMGNKAPAARRITSDLTNCPSCSAPISKSAESCPFCKAAFLTPWKKFQRKYLTMTNLLRFLIATVSLSLVAALVQNNFMH
;
A
#
# COMPACT_ATOMS: atom_id res chain seq x y z
N MET A 1 -3.15 31.85 -11.07
CA MET A 1 -3.12 31.41 -9.67
C MET A 1 -3.10 29.88 -9.46
N TYR A 2 -3.01 29.05 -10.52
CA TYR A 2 -2.96 27.58 -10.38
C TYR A 2 -1.56 26.99 -10.08
N GLY A 3 -0.48 27.75 -10.27
CA GLY A 3 0.89 27.26 -10.03
C GLY A 3 1.26 27.15 -8.54
N ALA A 4 0.82 28.11 -7.72
CA ALA A 4 1.19 28.16 -6.30
C ALA A 4 0.56 27.02 -5.48
N GLN A 5 -0.71 26.68 -5.76
CA GLN A 5 -1.41 25.60 -5.06
C GLN A 5 -0.81 24.22 -5.35
N ASN A 6 -0.37 23.96 -6.59
CA ASN A 6 0.26 22.68 -6.93
C ASN A 6 1.63 22.52 -6.27
N GLN A 7 2.37 23.62 -6.11
CA GLN A 7 3.66 23.61 -5.45
C GLN A 7 3.52 23.34 -3.95
N GLU A 8 2.57 24.00 -3.29
CA GLU A 8 2.28 23.80 -1.86
C GLU A 8 1.83 22.37 -1.55
N VAL A 9 1.02 21.75 -2.42
CA VAL A 9 0.61 20.35 -2.30
C VAL A 9 1.78 19.39 -2.47
N LEU A 10 2.67 19.65 -3.43
CA LEU A 10 3.87 18.84 -3.65
C LEU A 10 4.80 18.92 -2.44
N ASP A 11 5.06 20.14 -1.95
CA ASP A 11 5.94 20.39 -0.80
C ASP A 11 5.41 19.71 0.47
N THR A 12 4.09 19.79 0.71
CA THR A 12 3.45 19.11 1.84
C THR A 12 3.56 17.59 1.72
N SER A 13 3.32 17.03 0.52
CA SER A 13 3.42 15.58 0.29
C SER A 13 4.82 15.03 0.54
N LEU A 14 5.84 15.81 0.20
CA LEU A 14 7.24 15.48 0.47
C LEU A 14 7.53 15.52 1.97
N CYS A 15 6.97 16.47 2.72
CA CYS A 15 7.10 16.51 4.18
C CYS A 15 6.50 15.25 4.85
N TYR A 16 5.32 14.78 4.39
CA TYR A 16 4.73 13.53 4.89
C TYR A 16 5.67 12.35 4.65
N GLN A 17 6.16 12.20 3.41
CA GLN A 17 7.05 11.11 3.05
C GLN A 17 8.38 11.15 3.81
N ALA A 18 8.98 12.34 3.97
CA ALA A 18 10.24 12.52 4.68
C ALA A 18 10.14 12.21 6.18
N LEU A 19 8.99 12.51 6.80
CA LEU A 19 8.71 12.12 8.18
C LEU A 19 8.30 10.65 8.34
N GLY A 20 8.13 9.92 7.22
CA GLY A 20 7.70 8.52 7.22
C GLY A 20 6.23 8.34 7.62
N VAL A 21 5.41 9.37 7.48
CA VAL A 21 3.97 9.34 7.72
C VAL A 21 3.19 9.45 6.41
N SER A 22 1.99 8.88 6.37
CA SER A 22 1.11 8.98 5.20
C SER A 22 0.21 10.20 5.29
N ILE A 23 -0.10 10.81 4.15
CA ILE A 23 -1.18 11.82 4.06
C ILE A 23 -2.50 11.22 4.56
N SER A 24 -2.69 9.90 4.52
CA SER A 24 -3.88 9.20 5.03
C SER A 24 -3.88 8.95 6.55
N ASP A 25 -2.79 9.20 7.27
CA ASP A 25 -2.71 8.97 8.72
C ASP A 25 -3.55 9.94 9.55
N SER A 26 -3.98 9.51 10.74
CA SER A 26 -4.72 10.36 11.67
C SER A 26 -3.79 11.44 12.26
N PRO A 27 -4.33 12.63 12.62
CA PRO A 27 -3.58 13.66 13.34
C PRO A 27 -2.80 13.11 14.54
N GLN A 28 -3.45 12.28 15.36
CA GLN A 28 -2.83 11.60 16.51
C GLN A 28 -1.59 10.80 16.13
N ARG A 29 -1.64 10.01 15.04
CA ARG A 29 -0.50 9.20 14.60
C ARG A 29 0.66 10.06 14.07
N ILE A 30 0.33 11.19 13.42
CA ILE A 30 1.31 12.16 12.94
C ILE A 30 2.04 12.77 14.15
N GLU A 31 1.31 13.18 15.19
CA GLU A 31 1.89 13.70 16.44
C GLU A 31 2.74 12.65 17.17
N GLU A 32 2.25 11.43 17.34
CA GLU A 32 3.03 10.35 17.98
C GLU A 32 4.36 10.07 17.24
N THR A 33 4.35 10.15 15.91
CA THR A 33 5.55 9.93 15.09
C THR A 33 6.53 11.09 15.24
N TYR A 34 6.03 12.32 15.22
CA TYR A 34 6.81 13.52 15.50
C TYR A 34 7.48 13.46 16.89
N GLU A 35 6.72 13.18 17.94
CA GLU A 35 7.25 13.08 19.30
C GLU A 35 8.32 11.98 19.44
N ARG A 36 8.15 10.86 18.72
CA ARG A 36 9.13 9.78 18.72
C ARG A 36 10.44 10.22 18.07
N LEU A 37 10.37 10.92 16.95
CA LEU A 37 11.56 11.45 16.25
C LEU A 37 12.26 12.51 17.10
N VAL A 38 11.51 13.44 17.69
CA VAL A 38 12.05 14.46 18.61
C VAL A 38 12.79 13.81 19.78
N ARG A 39 12.20 12.79 20.41
CA ARG A 39 12.86 12.06 21.51
C ARG A 39 14.14 11.37 21.07
N LYS A 40 14.15 10.77 19.88
CA LYS A 40 15.35 10.12 19.31
C LYS A 40 16.50 11.13 19.16
N TYR A 41 16.28 12.24 18.48
CA TYR A 41 17.34 13.23 18.23
C TYR A 41 17.74 14.01 19.49
N LYS A 42 16.81 14.25 20.42
CA LYS A 42 17.17 14.81 21.73
C LYS A 42 18.06 13.88 22.56
N ALA A 43 17.91 12.56 22.43
CA ALA A 43 18.81 11.61 23.09
C ALA A 43 20.24 11.69 22.54
N GLU A 44 20.39 11.95 21.24
CA GLU A 44 21.68 12.11 20.57
C GLU A 44 22.45 13.36 21.03
N PHE A 45 21.79 14.34 21.66
CA PHE A 45 22.47 15.51 22.26
C PHE A 45 23.39 15.14 23.42
N ASN A 46 23.14 13.99 24.06
CA ASN A 46 23.99 13.47 25.13
C ASN A 46 25.19 12.67 24.59
N SER A 47 25.37 12.57 23.27
CA SER A 47 26.54 11.94 22.67
C SER A 47 27.84 12.61 23.12
N LEU A 48 28.95 11.90 23.13
CA LEU A 48 30.27 12.49 23.36
C LEU A 48 30.87 13.09 22.08
N ASP A 49 30.34 12.70 20.92
CA ASP A 49 30.79 13.17 19.61
C ASP A 49 30.10 14.50 19.23
N PRO A 50 30.86 15.60 19.01
CA PRO A 50 30.29 16.89 18.63
C PRO A 50 29.63 16.88 17.24
N ASN A 51 30.08 16.04 16.32
CA ASN A 51 29.49 15.95 14.97
C ASN A 51 28.09 15.32 15.02
N ILE A 52 27.90 14.32 15.88
CA ILE A 52 26.59 13.70 16.14
C ILE A 52 25.64 14.72 16.74
N LYS A 53 26.10 15.56 17.67
CA LYS A 53 25.26 16.62 18.27
C LYS A 53 24.79 17.63 17.22
N GLU A 54 25.69 18.08 16.36
CA GLU A 54 25.34 19.08 15.35
C GLU A 54 24.39 18.49 14.31
N THR A 55 24.67 17.28 13.83
CA THR A 55 23.76 16.54 12.93
C THR A 55 22.39 16.38 13.57
N ALA A 56 22.31 15.99 14.86
CA ALA A 56 21.04 15.83 15.55
C ALA A 56 20.25 17.15 15.67
N ARG A 57 20.93 18.29 15.84
CA ARG A 57 20.28 19.61 15.87
C ARG A 57 19.71 20.00 14.52
N GLU A 58 20.49 19.81 13.46
CA GLU A 58 20.05 20.09 12.08
C GLU A 58 18.83 19.23 11.71
N GLN A 59 18.88 17.95 12.04
CA GLN A 59 17.78 17.01 11.80
C GLN A 59 16.54 17.37 12.60
N LEU A 60 16.70 17.75 13.88
CA LEU A 60 15.57 18.19 14.70
C LEU A 60 14.90 19.44 14.13
N ALA A 61 15.68 20.45 13.71
CA ALA A 61 15.16 21.67 13.09
C ALA A 61 14.47 21.39 11.74
N MET A 62 14.91 20.39 10.99
CA MET A 62 14.24 19.94 9.76
C MET A 62 12.90 19.27 10.08
N ILE A 63 12.87 18.38 11.08
CA ILE A 63 11.67 17.66 11.53
C ILE A 63 10.59 18.64 12.02
N GLU A 64 10.96 19.63 12.82
CA GLU A 64 10.05 20.67 13.32
C GLU A 64 9.43 21.48 12.16
N ARG A 65 10.24 21.85 11.16
CA ARG A 65 9.74 22.56 9.96
C ARG A 65 8.79 21.69 9.13
N MET A 66 9.10 20.42 8.94
CA MET A 66 8.22 19.50 8.19
C MET A 66 6.89 19.26 8.93
N HIS A 67 6.93 19.08 10.24
CA HIS A 67 5.72 18.94 11.06
C HIS A 67 4.87 20.22 11.04
N HIS A 68 5.50 21.39 11.12
CA HIS A 68 4.79 22.66 10.99
C HIS A 68 4.11 22.80 9.63
N THR A 69 4.81 22.46 8.55
CA THR A 69 4.25 22.49 7.18
C THR A 69 3.04 21.56 7.05
N ILE A 70 3.13 20.36 7.62
CA ILE A 70 2.00 19.41 7.66
C ILE A 70 0.82 19.98 8.46
N THR A 71 1.05 20.47 9.67
CA THR A 71 -0.03 20.93 10.56
C THR A 71 -0.75 22.17 10.04
N CYS A 72 -0.06 23.03 9.29
CA CYS A 72 -0.66 24.18 8.60
C CYS A 72 -1.35 23.82 7.27
N SER A 73 -1.21 22.59 6.77
CA SER A 73 -1.78 22.19 5.50
C SER A 73 -3.31 22.01 5.56
N VAL A 74 -3.97 22.29 4.43
CA VAL A 74 -5.43 22.06 4.26
C VAL A 74 -5.80 20.60 4.47
N SER A 75 -4.94 19.67 4.04
CA SER A 75 -5.12 18.22 4.24
C SER A 75 -5.15 17.82 5.71
N TYR A 76 -4.32 18.44 6.55
CA TYR A 76 -4.31 18.17 7.99
C TYR A 76 -5.53 18.79 8.67
N ALA A 77 -5.85 20.05 8.34
CA ALA A 77 -7.01 20.76 8.88
C ALA A 77 -8.33 20.02 8.61
N SER A 78 -8.51 19.45 7.41
CA SER A 78 -9.69 18.63 7.08
C SER A 78 -9.85 17.45 8.03
N LYS A 79 -8.75 16.76 8.35
CA LYS A 79 -8.78 15.56 9.20
C LYS A 79 -9.05 15.85 10.67
N VAL A 80 -8.52 16.96 11.19
CA VAL A 80 -8.80 17.39 12.55
C VAL A 80 -10.30 17.70 12.70
N LYS A 81 -10.90 18.32 11.69
CA LYS A 81 -12.35 18.58 11.65
C LYS A 81 -13.17 17.29 11.60
N ASP A 82 -12.77 16.32 10.78
CA ASP A 82 -13.43 15.01 10.69
C ASP A 82 -13.35 14.22 12.00
N GLN A 83 -12.22 14.29 12.73
CA GLN A 83 -12.10 13.69 14.06
C GLN A 83 -13.01 14.37 15.09
N THR A 84 -13.11 15.70 15.07
CA THR A 84 -13.94 16.45 16.03
C THR A 84 -15.43 16.13 15.85
N ASN A 85 -15.87 15.95 14.59
CA ASN A 85 -17.23 15.54 14.28
C ASN A 85 -17.49 14.07 14.68
N ALA A 86 -16.51 13.17 14.53
CA ALA A 86 -16.64 11.77 14.92
C ALA A 86 -16.66 11.54 16.45
N VAL A 87 -15.98 12.41 17.23
CA VAL A 87 -15.96 12.34 18.71
C VAL A 87 -17.32 12.73 19.31
N SER A 88 -18.14 13.48 18.57
CA SER A 88 -19.48 13.87 19.01
C SER A 88 -20.51 12.73 18.88
N ASP A 89 -20.18 11.64 18.18
CA ASP A 89 -21.12 10.57 17.80
C ASP A 89 -20.68 9.16 18.30
N MET A 90 -19.60 9.06 19.07
CA MET A 90 -19.12 7.77 19.62
C MET A 90 -18.90 7.81 21.12
N GLY A 91 -20.00 7.59 21.85
CA GLY A 91 -19.92 6.98 23.17
C GLY A 91 -19.27 5.59 23.09
N ASN A 92 -18.23 5.38 23.90
CA ASN A 92 -17.68 4.08 24.28
C ASN A 92 -17.49 3.04 23.17
N LYS A 93 -16.45 3.19 22.35
CA LYS A 93 -15.72 2.02 21.82
C LYS A 93 -14.23 2.20 22.06
N ALA A 94 -13.69 1.39 22.97
CA ALA A 94 -12.26 1.28 23.21
C ALA A 94 -11.51 1.06 21.87
N PRO A 95 -10.30 1.62 21.70
CA PRO A 95 -9.54 1.46 20.48
C PRO A 95 -9.18 -0.02 20.33
N ALA A 96 -9.81 -0.68 19.37
CA ALA A 96 -9.39 -2.01 18.96
C ALA A 96 -7.93 -1.90 18.51
N ALA A 97 -7.02 -2.60 19.20
CA ALA A 97 -5.62 -2.72 18.83
C ALA A 97 -5.53 -3.32 17.41
N ARG A 98 -5.53 -2.44 16.40
CA ARG A 98 -5.25 -2.84 15.02
C ARG A 98 -3.77 -3.18 14.96
N ARG A 99 -3.46 -4.47 14.99
CA ARG A 99 -2.16 -5.00 14.58
C ARG A 99 -1.79 -4.32 13.27
N ILE A 100 -0.68 -3.58 13.26
CA ILE A 100 -0.05 -3.14 12.03
C ILE A 100 0.50 -4.42 11.38
N THR A 101 -0.35 -5.12 10.63
CA THR A 101 0.13 -6.10 9.67
C THR A 101 0.77 -5.27 8.57
N SER A 102 2.09 -5.15 8.58
CA SER A 102 2.80 -4.67 7.41
C SER A 102 2.38 -5.59 6.27
N ASP A 103 1.50 -5.13 5.38
CA ASP A 103 1.12 -5.84 4.16
C ASP A 103 2.23 -5.76 3.10
N LEU A 104 3.46 -5.79 3.59
CA LEU A 104 4.69 -5.87 2.84
C LEU A 104 5.13 -7.33 2.87
N THR A 105 5.29 -7.91 1.70
CA THR A 105 5.95 -9.20 1.49
C THR A 105 7.25 -8.98 0.75
N ASN A 106 8.16 -9.93 0.82
CA ASN A 106 9.38 -9.87 0.02
C ASN A 106 9.10 -10.37 -1.40
N CYS A 107 9.60 -9.66 -2.39
CA CYS A 107 9.53 -10.09 -3.79
C CYS A 107 10.23 -11.45 -3.95
N PRO A 108 9.58 -12.49 -4.52
CA PRO A 108 10.21 -13.79 -4.75
C PRO A 108 11.40 -13.76 -5.73
N SER A 109 11.55 -12.71 -6.54
CA SER A 109 12.64 -12.60 -7.52
C SER A 109 13.84 -11.81 -7.02
N CYS A 110 13.65 -10.80 -6.17
CA CYS A 110 14.74 -9.91 -5.75
C CYS A 110 14.72 -9.57 -4.25
N SER A 111 13.86 -10.22 -3.47
CA SER A 111 13.70 -10.04 -2.01
C SER A 111 13.35 -8.64 -1.53
N ALA A 112 13.15 -7.68 -2.43
CA ALA A 112 12.77 -6.31 -2.08
C ALA A 112 11.36 -6.27 -1.46
N PRO A 113 11.12 -5.40 -0.47
CA PRO A 113 9.81 -5.26 0.16
C PRO A 113 8.80 -4.70 -0.85
N ILE A 114 7.70 -5.41 -1.04
CA ILE A 114 6.61 -5.09 -1.96
C ILE A 114 5.27 -5.18 -1.24
N SER A 115 4.28 -4.38 -1.66
CA SER A 115 2.90 -4.56 -1.19
C SER A 115 2.36 -5.93 -1.62
N LYS A 116 1.61 -6.62 -0.76
CA LYS A 116 0.87 -7.86 -1.10
C LYS A 116 -0.09 -7.69 -2.29
N SER A 117 -0.54 -6.45 -2.55
CA SER A 117 -1.44 -6.12 -3.67
C SER A 117 -0.71 -5.70 -4.96
N ALA A 118 0.63 -5.63 -4.96
CA ALA A 118 1.38 -5.23 -6.15
C ALA A 118 1.28 -6.30 -7.25
N GLU A 119 0.95 -5.88 -8.48
CA GLU A 119 0.91 -6.78 -9.64
C GLU A 119 2.30 -7.02 -10.26
N SER A 120 3.25 -6.14 -9.98
CA SER A 120 4.65 -6.26 -10.42
C SER A 120 5.60 -5.67 -9.39
N CYS A 121 6.85 -6.14 -9.40
CA CYS A 121 7.88 -5.59 -8.54
C CYS A 121 8.34 -4.23 -9.09
N PRO A 122 8.33 -3.15 -8.31
CA PRO A 122 8.84 -1.85 -8.76
C PRO A 122 10.37 -1.86 -8.96
N PHE A 123 11.09 -2.78 -8.30
CA PHE A 123 12.54 -2.86 -8.34
C PHE A 123 13.06 -3.72 -9.51
N CYS A 124 12.59 -4.96 -9.62
CA CYS A 124 13.06 -5.89 -10.65
C CYS A 124 12.11 -6.04 -11.84
N LYS A 125 10.97 -5.33 -11.84
CA LYS A 125 9.91 -5.42 -12.87
C LYS A 125 9.31 -6.82 -13.06
N ALA A 126 9.61 -7.78 -12.17
CA ALA A 126 9.01 -9.11 -12.23
C ALA A 126 7.51 -9.02 -11.97
N ALA A 127 6.69 -9.56 -12.87
CA ALA A 127 5.25 -9.60 -12.72
C ALA A 127 4.84 -10.71 -11.73
N PHE A 128 4.03 -10.35 -10.73
CA PHE A 128 3.44 -11.31 -9.80
C PHE A 128 2.18 -11.89 -10.44
N LEU A 129 2.32 -13.09 -10.99
CA LEU A 129 1.20 -13.79 -11.61
C LEU A 129 0.13 -14.09 -10.55
N THR A 130 -1.04 -13.48 -10.70
CA THR A 130 -2.22 -13.80 -9.88
C THR A 130 -2.54 -15.30 -9.97
N PRO A 131 -3.12 -15.91 -8.91
CA PRO A 131 -3.49 -17.33 -8.90
C PRO A 131 -4.35 -17.72 -10.11
N TRP A 132 -5.20 -16.79 -10.57
CA TRP A 132 -6.02 -16.94 -11.77
C TRP A 132 -5.19 -17.08 -13.07
N LYS A 133 -4.15 -16.26 -13.25
CA LYS A 133 -3.25 -16.37 -14.41
C LYS A 133 -2.44 -17.67 -14.37
N LYS A 134 -2.07 -18.18 -13.19
CA LYS A 134 -1.46 -19.51 -13.04
C LYS A 134 -2.45 -20.64 -13.38
N PHE A 135 -3.71 -20.49 -12.99
CA PHE A 135 -4.77 -21.44 -13.31
C PHE A 135 -5.08 -21.50 -14.82
N GLN A 136 -5.21 -20.33 -15.48
CA GLN A 136 -5.39 -20.25 -16.93
C GLN A 136 -4.23 -20.93 -17.68
N ARG A 137 -2.99 -20.74 -17.25
CA ARG A 137 -1.83 -21.38 -17.91
C ARG A 137 -1.80 -22.90 -17.77
N LYS A 138 -2.42 -23.45 -16.71
CA LYS A 138 -2.37 -24.89 -16.42
C LYS A 138 -3.53 -25.66 -17.03
N TYR A 139 -4.72 -25.05 -17.11
CA TYR A 139 -5.95 -25.72 -17.56
C TYR A 139 -6.48 -25.22 -18.90
N LEU A 140 -6.24 -23.95 -19.24
CA LEU A 140 -6.66 -23.28 -20.48
C LEU A 140 -5.52 -23.24 -21.52
N THR A 141 -4.67 -24.28 -21.56
CA THR A 141 -3.82 -24.50 -22.73
C THR A 141 -4.72 -24.86 -23.90
N MET A 142 -4.49 -24.24 -25.08
CA MET A 142 -5.25 -24.50 -26.31
C MET A 142 -5.44 -26.01 -26.60
N THR A 143 -4.48 -26.82 -26.18
CA THR A 143 -4.49 -28.28 -26.27
C THR A 143 -5.61 -28.96 -25.47
N ASN A 144 -5.96 -28.47 -24.27
CA ASN A 144 -7.04 -29.05 -23.46
C ASN A 144 -8.43 -28.66 -23.99
N LEU A 145 -8.58 -27.42 -24.47
CA LEU A 145 -9.77 -26.97 -25.20
C LEU A 145 -9.99 -27.79 -26.47
N LEU A 146 -8.93 -28.02 -27.24
CA LEU A 146 -8.99 -28.85 -28.44
C LEU A 146 -9.41 -30.29 -28.13
N ARG A 147 -8.87 -30.89 -27.06
CA ARG A 147 -9.27 -32.24 -26.61
C ARG A 147 -10.73 -32.31 -26.19
N PHE A 148 -11.24 -31.28 -25.52
CA PHE A 148 -12.65 -31.21 -25.14
C PHE A 148 -13.56 -31.12 -26.37
N LEU A 149 -13.20 -30.29 -27.36
CA LEU A 149 -13.94 -30.18 -28.61
C LEU A 149 -13.94 -31.48 -29.44
N ILE A 150 -12.80 -32.17 -29.50
CA ILE A 150 -12.73 -33.48 -30.18
C ILE A 150 -13.64 -34.49 -29.46
N ALA A 151 -13.60 -34.52 -28.12
CA ALA A 151 -14.45 -35.42 -27.34
C ALA A 151 -15.95 -35.15 -27.58
N THR A 152 -16.38 -33.89 -27.58
CA THR A 152 -17.80 -33.55 -27.81
C THR A 152 -18.26 -33.87 -29.24
N VAL A 153 -17.42 -33.64 -30.25
CA VAL A 153 -17.72 -34.02 -31.64
C VAL A 153 -17.81 -35.54 -31.76
N SER A 154 -16.89 -36.29 -31.15
CA SER A 154 -16.94 -37.76 -31.19
C SER A 154 -18.17 -38.34 -30.48
N LEU A 155 -18.57 -37.79 -29.32
CA LEU A 155 -19.77 -38.22 -28.60
C LEU A 155 -21.06 -37.90 -29.36
N SER A 156 -21.16 -36.71 -29.97
CA SER A 156 -22.31 -36.34 -30.78
C SER A 156 -22.43 -37.17 -32.05
N LEU A 157 -21.30 -37.52 -32.69
CA LEU A 157 -21.27 -38.43 -33.83
C LEU A 157 -21.76 -39.83 -33.44
N VAL A 158 -21.29 -40.37 -32.30
CA VAL A 158 -21.73 -41.67 -31.78
C VAL A 158 -23.23 -41.63 -31.43
N ALA A 159 -23.71 -40.58 -30.76
CA ALA A 159 -25.12 -40.44 -30.44
C ALA A 159 -26.00 -40.38 -31.69
N ALA A 160 -25.58 -39.63 -32.73
CA ALA A 160 -26.28 -39.55 -34.00
C ALA A 160 -26.28 -40.89 -34.76
N LEU A 161 -25.16 -41.63 -34.74
CA LEU A 161 -25.08 -42.97 -35.33
C LEU A 161 -25.98 -43.98 -34.60
N VAL A 162 -26.04 -43.93 -33.27
CA VAL A 162 -26.94 -44.77 -32.48
C VAL A 162 -28.40 -44.42 -32.79
N GLN A 163 -28.76 -43.13 -32.85
CA GLN A 163 -30.10 -42.70 -33.22
C GLN A 163 -30.50 -43.17 -34.63
N ASN A 164 -29.60 -43.06 -35.61
CA ASN A 164 -29.87 -43.55 -36.98
C ASN A 164 -30.01 -45.08 -37.06
N ASN A 165 -29.24 -45.85 -36.27
CA ASN A 165 -29.35 -47.32 -36.26
C ASN A 165 -30.60 -47.82 -35.51
N PHE A 166 -31.20 -47.02 -34.63
CA PHE A 166 -32.44 -47.37 -33.92
C PHE A 166 -33.72 -46.94 -34.66
N MET A 167 -33.61 -46.07 -35.67
CA MET A 167 -34.74 -45.57 -36.48
C MET A 167 -34.93 -46.31 -37.81
N HIS A 168 -34.20 -47.41 -38.00
CA HIS A 168 -34.30 -48.31 -39.15
C HIS A 168 -34.77 -49.69 -38.71
#